data_AF-A0A2M7VGU1-F1
#
_entry.id   AF-A0A2M7VGU1-F1
#
_cell.length_a   1.000
_cell.length_b   1.000
_cell.length_c   1.000
_cell.angle_alpha   90.00
_cell.angle_beta   90.00
_cell.angle_gamma   90.00
#
_symmetry.space_group_name_H-M   'P 1'
#
loop_
_entity.id
_entity.type
_entity.pdbx_description
1 polymer ?
#
loop_
_entity_poly.entity_id
_entity_poly.type
_entity_poly.pdbx_seq_one_letter_code
_entity_poly.pdbx_strand_id
1 'polypeptide(L)'
;MIFGKKKKQQVQTPNQPQAKQVTPISKELAKVEKGMISLADIIAPSSVEVDFHYIRVGETYYKTFFVVGYPRYVSANWLQP
;
A
#
# COMPACT_ATOMS: atom_id res chain seq x y z
N MET A 1 -25.66 -2.85 -67.49
CA MET A 1 -25.52 -2.31 -66.12
C MET A 1 -26.52 -3.08 -65.24
N ILE A 2 -26.27 -4.25 -64.65
CA ILE A 2 -25.24 -4.75 -63.71
C ILE A 2 -25.06 -3.81 -62.51
N PHE A 3 -25.65 -4.15 -61.34
CA PHE A 3 -25.06 -3.99 -60.00
C PHE A 3 -25.92 -4.73 -58.94
N GLY A 4 -25.51 -5.96 -58.61
CA GLY A 4 -26.07 -6.75 -57.51
C GLY A 4 -25.48 -6.38 -56.16
N LYS A 5 -26.32 -6.28 -55.13
CA LYS A 5 -25.91 -6.04 -53.74
C LYS A 5 -25.30 -7.32 -53.16
N LYS A 6 -23.97 -7.37 -53.01
CA LYS A 6 -23.28 -8.43 -52.29
C LYS A 6 -23.39 -8.22 -50.78
N LYS A 7 -23.90 -9.23 -50.07
CA LYS A 7 -23.67 -9.42 -48.63
C LYS A 7 -22.18 -9.69 -48.43
N LYS A 8 -21.46 -8.80 -47.72
CA LYS A 8 -20.17 -9.16 -47.12
C LYS A 8 -20.46 -9.85 -45.79
N GLN A 9 -20.27 -11.16 -45.76
CA GLN A 9 -19.91 -11.88 -44.54
C GLN A 9 -18.57 -11.32 -44.06
N GLN A 10 -18.52 -10.83 -42.82
CA GLN A 10 -17.29 -10.78 -42.06
C GLN A 10 -17.37 -11.81 -40.94
N VAL A 11 -16.28 -12.56 -40.87
CA VAL A 11 -16.03 -13.77 -40.12
C VAL A 11 -15.80 -13.43 -38.66
N GLN A 12 -16.33 -14.25 -37.76
CA GLN A 12 -16.10 -14.19 -36.32
C GLN A 12 -14.65 -14.57 -36.02
N THR A 13 -13.91 -13.68 -35.35
CA THR A 13 -12.65 -14.01 -34.68
C THR A 13 -12.91 -13.98 -33.17
N PRO A 14 -12.58 -15.05 -32.42
CA PRO A 14 -12.83 -15.10 -30.99
C PRO A 14 -11.75 -14.33 -30.22
N ASN A 15 -12.19 -13.72 -29.12
CA ASN A 15 -11.38 -13.20 -28.02
C ASN A 15 -10.86 -11.75 -28.15
N GLN A 16 -11.78 -10.80 -28.00
CA GLN A 16 -11.45 -9.49 -27.40
C GLN A 16 -11.59 -9.60 -25.87
N PRO A 17 -10.62 -9.13 -25.06
CA PRO A 17 -10.79 -9.03 -23.62
C PRO A 17 -11.93 -8.06 -23.33
N GLN A 18 -13.02 -8.61 -22.78
CA GLN A 18 -14.21 -7.87 -22.41
C GLN A 18 -13.83 -6.73 -21.46
N ALA A 19 -14.10 -5.48 -21.87
CA ALA A 19 -14.05 -4.32 -21.00
C ALA A 19 -14.97 -4.59 -19.81
N LYS A 20 -14.35 -4.82 -18.64
CA LYS A 20 -15.01 -5.13 -17.38
C LYS A 20 -15.87 -3.93 -16.99
N GLN A 21 -17.17 -4.04 -17.23
CA GLN A 21 -18.18 -3.10 -16.81
C GLN A 21 -18.00 -2.88 -15.29
N VAL A 22 -17.63 -1.66 -14.89
CA VAL A 22 -17.33 -1.33 -13.49
C VAL A 22 -18.65 -1.19 -12.73
N THR A 23 -19.15 -2.32 -12.24
CA THR A 23 -20.40 -2.43 -11.49
C THR A 23 -20.29 -1.66 -10.17
N PRO A 24 -21.32 -0.88 -9.74
CA PRO A 24 -21.34 -0.16 -8.45
C PRO A 24 -21.07 -1.05 -7.23
N ILE A 25 -21.30 -2.36 -7.38
CA ILE A 25 -21.02 -3.41 -6.39
C ILE A 25 -19.54 -3.45 -5.96
N SER A 26 -18.61 -3.19 -6.87
CA SER A 26 -17.17 -3.21 -6.55
C SER A 26 -16.75 -2.12 -5.56
N LYS A 27 -17.39 -0.94 -5.63
CA LYS A 27 -17.13 0.17 -4.72
C LYS A 27 -17.72 -0.09 -3.33
N GLU A 28 -18.88 -0.74 -3.26
CA GLU A 28 -19.46 -1.18 -1.99
C GLU A 28 -18.62 -2.27 -1.32
N LEU A 29 -18.17 -3.28 -2.07
CA LEU A 29 -17.25 -4.31 -1.57
C LEU A 29 -15.96 -3.72 -1.01
N ALA A 30 -15.33 -2.79 -1.73
CA ALA A 30 -14.11 -2.11 -1.25
C ALA A 30 -14.36 -1.26 0.01
N LYS A 31 -15.59 -0.79 0.24
CA LYS A 31 -15.96 -0.06 1.46
C LYS A 31 -16.17 -1.00 2.64
N VAL A 32 -16.71 -2.20 2.39
CA VAL A 32 -16.85 -3.27 3.39
C VAL A 32 -15.48 -3.82 3.79
N GLU A 33 -14.59 -4.07 2.81
CA GLU A 33 -13.21 -4.52 3.06
C GLU A 33 -12.43 -3.53 3.94
N LYS A 34 -12.64 -2.22 3.75
CA LYS A 34 -12.06 -1.18 4.64
C LYS A 34 -12.63 -1.14 6.05
N GLY A 35 -13.83 -1.67 6.27
CA GLY A 35 -14.47 -1.74 7.58
C GLY A 35 -14.14 -3.01 8.36
N MET A 36 -13.47 -3.98 7.72
CA MET A 36 -12.98 -5.20 8.37
C MET A 36 -11.65 -4.92 9.07
N ILE A 37 -11.43 -5.58 10.20
CA ILE A 37 -10.13 -5.57 10.88
C ILE A 37 -9.09 -6.21 9.96
N SER A 38 -8.04 -5.47 9.66
CA SER A 38 -6.91 -5.96 8.87
C SER A 38 -5.87 -6.61 9.78
N LEU A 39 -5.01 -7.45 9.20
CA LEU A 39 -3.85 -8.01 9.93
C LEU A 39 -2.93 -6.90 10.47
N ALA A 40 -2.82 -5.77 9.74
CA ALA A 40 -2.04 -4.62 10.16
C ALA A 40 -2.56 -4.01 11.47
N ASP A 41 -3.88 -4.00 11.67
CA ASP A 41 -4.50 -3.48 12.90
C ASP A 41 -4.24 -4.41 14.10
N ILE A 42 -4.10 -5.71 13.87
CA ILE A 42 -3.82 -6.71 14.92
C ILE A 42 -2.38 -6.61 15.42
N ILE A 43 -1.43 -6.37 14.51
CA ILE A 43 -0.01 -6.26 14.86
C ILE A 43 0.42 -4.83 15.21
N ALA A 44 -0.50 -3.86 15.10
CA ALA A 44 -0.22 -2.49 15.44
C ALA A 44 0.11 -2.35 16.95
N PRO A 45 1.02 -1.43 17.32
CA PRO A 45 1.26 -1.12 18.72
C PRO A 45 0.04 -0.45 19.35
N SER A 46 -0.04 -0.48 20.69
CA SER A 46 -1.15 0.12 21.44
C SER A 46 -1.25 1.63 21.30
N SER A 47 -0.10 2.33 21.16
CA SER A 47 -0.05 3.78 20.97
C SER A 47 1.29 4.22 20.37
N VAL A 48 1.25 5.28 19.55
CA VAL A 48 2.43 5.96 19.01
C VAL A 48 2.28 7.46 19.27
N GLU A 49 3.27 8.04 19.94
CA GLU A 49 3.36 9.47 20.24
C GLU A 49 4.61 10.03 19.57
N VAL A 50 4.45 11.17 18.88
CA VAL A 50 5.53 11.84 18.14
C VAL A 50 5.66 13.25 18.70
N ASP A 51 6.80 13.51 19.35
CA ASP A 51 7.22 14.83 19.78
C ASP A 51 8.46 15.26 18.97
N PHE A 52 8.83 16.54 19.04
CA PHE A 52 10.08 17.02 18.46
C PHE A 52 11.31 16.38 19.11
N HIS A 53 11.23 15.99 20.38
CA HIS A 53 12.36 15.45 21.13
C HIS A 53 12.48 13.94 21.06
N TYR A 54 11.37 13.22 20.92
CA TYR A 54 11.34 11.76 20.99
C TYR A 54 10.15 11.18 20.23
N ILE A 55 10.25 9.90 19.93
CA ILE A 55 9.12 9.08 19.50
C ILE A 55 8.89 8.04 20.59
N ARG A 56 7.65 7.89 21.06
CA ARG A 56 7.27 6.86 22.03
C ARG A 56 6.34 5.86 21.35
N VAL A 57 6.69 4.58 21.43
CA VAL A 57 5.88 3.47 20.91
C VAL A 57 5.58 2.55 22.09
N GLY A 58 4.32 2.51 22.53
CA GLY A 58 3.93 1.86 23.78
C GLY A 58 4.64 2.49 24.98
N GLU A 59 5.49 1.72 25.65
CA GLU A 59 6.28 2.16 26.82
C GLU A 59 7.75 2.50 26.48
N THR A 60 8.16 2.25 25.23
CA THR A 60 9.55 2.44 24.79
C THR A 60 9.75 3.80 24.15
N TYR A 61 10.84 4.48 24.51
CA TYR A 61 11.25 5.77 23.97
C TYR A 61 12.39 5.62 22.96
N TYR A 62 12.27 6.36 21.85
CA TYR A 62 13.23 6.39 20.76
C TYR A 62 13.70 7.83 20.54
N LYS A 63 15.02 8.00 20.35
CA LYS A 63 15.65 9.26 20.00
C LYS A 63 16.76 9.01 18.99
N THR A 64 16.85 9.86 17.97
CA THR A 64 17.90 9.79 16.96
C THR A 64 18.97 10.83 17.29
N PHE A 65 20.24 10.41 17.29
CA PHE A 65 21.38 11.30 17.47
C PHE A 65 22.20 11.36 16.19
N PHE A 66 22.63 12.57 15.81
CA PHE A 66 23.56 12.78 14.71
C PHE A 66 24.92 13.16 15.29
N VAL A 67 25.94 12.32 15.04
CA VAL A 67 27.30 12.53 15.57
C VAL A 67 28.24 12.82 14.40
N VAL A 68 28.92 13.96 14.45
CA VAL A 68 29.96 14.34 13.48
C VAL A 68 31.33 14.13 14.12
N GLY A 69 32.19 13.34 13.49
CA GLY A 69 33.53 13.03 14.01
C GLY A 69 33.55 11.90 15.04
N TYR A 70 33.19 10.69 14.62
CA TYR A 70 33.28 9.49 15.46
C TYR A 70 34.74 9.29 15.92
N PRO A 71 35.01 9.03 17.21
CA PRO A 71 36.34 8.81 17.74
C PRO A 71 36.93 7.52 17.16
N ARG A 72 38.25 7.52 16.95
CA ARG A 72 38.98 6.37 16.41
C ARG A 72 38.89 5.14 17.32
N TYR A 73 38.65 5.34 18.62
CA TYR A 73 38.52 4.27 19.62
C TYR A 73 37.31 4.53 20.51
N VAL A 74 36.62 3.45 20.89
CA VAL A 74 35.38 3.49 21.67
C VAL A 74 35.42 2.42 22.75
N SER A 75 35.06 2.78 23.97
CA SER A 75 34.93 1.82 25.07
C SER A 75 33.59 1.09 24.98
N ALA A 76 33.49 -0.02 25.72
CA ALA A 76 32.19 -0.64 25.96
C ALA A 76 31.20 0.40 26.52
N ASN A 77 29.93 0.23 26.18
CA ASN A 77 28.80 1.04 26.66
C ASN A 77 28.78 2.51 26.18
N TRP A 78 29.51 2.84 25.12
CA TRP A 78 29.59 4.23 24.67
C TRP A 78 28.23 4.88 24.33
N LEU A 79 27.25 4.10 23.87
CA LEU A 79 25.88 4.54 23.60
C LEU A 79 24.83 3.69 24.33
N GLN A 80 25.21 3.15 25.49
CA GLN A 80 24.24 2.39 26.28
C GLN A 80 23.12 3.34 26.75
N PRO A 81 21.84 2.95 26.61
CA PRO A 81 20.72 3.73 27.14
C PRO A 81 20.72 3.82 28.67
#